data_AF-H6RFS5-F1
#
_entry.id   AF-H6RFS5-F1
#
_cell.length_a   1.000
_cell.length_b   1.000
_cell.length_c   1.000
_cell.angle_alpha   90.00
_cell.angle_beta   90.00
_cell.angle_gamma   90.00
#
_symmetry.space_group_name_H-M   'P 1'
#
loop_
_entity.id
_entity.type
_entity.pdbx_description
1 polymer ?
#
loop_
_entity_poly.entity_id
_entity_poly.type
_entity_poly.pdbx_seq_one_letter_code
_entity_poly.pdbx_strand_id
1 'polypeptide(L)'
;MKSKESHLRSVIKGISWRFIATTDIFLIVLLITCLYGKCSFENAIKIGAIEFILKLLIYYLHERIWQFFIILNNVSKKKLIIKSVSWRIVGTTTTFIITGAVLKNFYEAAFFIALLELISKFILYYFHERFWLKIPFGYLNNNIKI
;
A
#
# COMPACT_ATOMS: atom_id res chain seq x y z
N MET A 1 8.21 -18.35 -20.61
CA MET A 1 8.88 -17.13 -21.13
C MET A 1 8.33 -15.92 -20.37
N LYS A 2 9.19 -15.04 -19.83
CA LYS A 2 8.76 -13.85 -19.07
C LYS A 2 8.33 -12.78 -20.09
N SER A 3 7.05 -12.73 -20.42
CA SER A 3 6.49 -11.70 -21.30
C SER A 3 6.71 -10.32 -20.67
N LYS A 4 7.32 -9.40 -21.43
CA LYS A 4 7.57 -8.04 -20.98
C LYS A 4 6.22 -7.33 -20.83
N GLU A 5 5.96 -6.75 -19.65
CA GLU A 5 4.73 -5.98 -19.44
C GLU A 5 4.83 -4.62 -20.13
N SER A 6 3.73 -4.20 -20.76
CA SER A 6 3.60 -2.86 -21.32
C SER A 6 3.50 -1.79 -20.22
N HIS A 7 4.02 -0.59 -20.50
CA HIS A 7 3.94 0.55 -19.58
C HIS A 7 2.50 0.86 -19.17
N LEU A 8 1.56 0.78 -20.12
CA LEU A 8 0.14 1.02 -19.89
C LEU A 8 -0.46 0.05 -18.87
N ARG A 9 -0.11 -1.25 -18.96
CA ARG A 9 -0.56 -2.25 -17.99
C ARG A 9 -0.03 -1.96 -16.60
N SER A 10 1.25 -1.59 -16.47
CA SER A 10 1.84 -1.27 -15.16
C SER A 10 1.16 -0.05 -14.51
N VAL A 11 0.80 0.98 -15.29
CA VAL A 11 0.07 2.15 -14.79
C VAL A 11 -1.33 1.76 -14.31
N ILE A 12 -2.09 1.01 -15.12
CA ILE A 12 -3.46 0.58 -14.74
C ILE A 12 -3.42 -0.33 -13.51
N LYS A 13 -2.44 -1.25 -13.42
CA LYS A 13 -2.20 -2.05 -12.21
C LYS A 13 -1.97 -1.17 -10.99
N GLY A 14 -1.12 -0.16 -11.12
CA GLY A 14 -0.86 0.80 -10.05
C GLY A 14 -2.12 1.53 -9.59
N ILE A 15 -2.93 2.03 -10.53
CA ILE A 15 -4.18 2.74 -10.23
C ILE A 15 -5.19 1.80 -9.55
N SER A 16 -5.40 0.60 -10.11
CA SER A 16 -6.32 -0.38 -9.51
C SER A 16 -5.93 -0.77 -8.08
N TRP A 17 -4.63 -0.90 -7.80
CA TRP A 17 -4.14 -1.15 -6.46
C TRP A 17 -4.47 -0.02 -5.47
N ARG A 18 -4.44 1.25 -5.91
CA ARG A 18 -4.79 2.40 -5.06
C ARG A 18 -6.25 2.39 -4.64
N PHE A 19 -7.17 2.02 -5.53
CA PHE A 19 -8.58 1.87 -5.19
C PHE A 19 -8.83 0.74 -4.20
N ILE A 20 -8.16 -0.40 -4.38
CA ILE A 20 -8.27 -1.54 -3.44
C ILE A 20 -7.72 -1.15 -2.07
N ALA A 21 -6.54 -0.53 -2.02
CA ALA A 21 -5.90 -0.15 -0.76
C ALA A 21 -6.65 0.95 0.02
N THR A 22 -7.29 1.89 -0.68
CA THR A 22 -8.11 2.95 -0.04
C THR A 22 -9.43 2.39 0.47
N THR A 23 -10.05 1.48 -0.28
CA THR A 23 -11.25 0.77 0.17
C THR A 23 -10.94 -0.09 1.40
N ASP A 24 -9.82 -0.79 1.39
CA ASP A 24 -9.35 -1.64 2.49
C ASP A 24 -9.21 -0.88 3.81
N ILE A 25 -8.48 0.25 3.84
CA ILE A 25 -8.33 1.04 5.08
C ILE A 25 -9.68 1.60 5.56
N PHE A 26 -10.54 2.03 4.65
CA PHE A 26 -11.88 2.50 4.99
C PHE A 26 -12.70 1.39 5.67
N LEU A 27 -12.70 0.18 5.11
CA LEU A 27 -13.41 -0.98 5.66
C LEU A 27 -12.83 -1.43 7.01
N ILE A 28 -11.50 -1.45 7.16
CA ILE A 28 -10.84 -1.83 8.42
C ILE A 28 -11.19 -0.84 9.52
N VAL A 29 -11.14 0.48 9.24
CA VAL A 29 -11.50 1.50 10.23
C VAL A 29 -12.97 1.37 10.62
N LEU A 30 -13.87 1.17 9.65
CA LEU A 30 -15.29 0.94 9.95
C LEU A 30 -15.50 -0.31 10.80
N LEU A 31 -14.90 -1.43 10.40
CA LEU A 31 -14.99 -2.70 11.13
C LEU A 31 -14.55 -2.51 12.58
N ILE A 32 -13.36 -1.95 12.80
CA ILE A 32 -12.82 -1.78 14.14
C ILE A 32 -13.68 -0.80 14.96
N THR A 33 -14.01 0.38 14.43
CA THR A 33 -14.82 1.36 15.16
C THR A 33 -16.21 0.83 15.51
N CYS A 34 -16.81 0.01 14.64
CA CYS A 34 -18.07 -0.66 14.90
C CYS A 34 -17.96 -1.78 15.95
N LEU A 35 -16.89 -2.57 15.94
CA LEU A 35 -16.63 -3.58 16.97
C LEU A 35 -16.50 -2.95 18.37
N TYR A 36 -15.96 -1.73 18.46
CA TYR A 36 -15.89 -0.95 19.70
C TYR A 36 -17.20 -0.20 20.04
N GLY A 37 -18.28 -0.39 19.28
CA GLY A 37 -19.58 0.25 19.53
C GLY A 37 -19.63 1.75 19.19
N LYS A 38 -18.63 2.29 18.46
CA LYS A 38 -18.51 3.70 18.07
C LYS A 38 -18.41 3.83 16.55
N CYS A 39 -19.31 3.18 15.81
CA CYS A 39 -19.36 3.25 14.35
C CYS A 39 -19.32 4.72 13.89
N SER A 40 -18.29 5.09 13.14
CA SER A 40 -18.15 6.45 12.59
C SER A 40 -17.62 6.42 11.18
N PHE A 41 -18.52 6.66 10.22
CA PHE A 41 -18.17 6.82 8.81
C PHE A 41 -17.29 8.04 8.57
N GLU A 42 -17.52 9.13 9.32
CA GLU A 42 -16.71 10.34 9.24
C GLU A 42 -15.24 10.05 9.55
N ASN A 43 -14.97 9.30 10.63
CA ASN A 43 -13.60 8.92 10.99
C ASN A 43 -12.95 8.03 9.92
N ALA A 44 -13.69 7.10 9.32
CA ALA A 44 -13.18 6.23 8.27
C ALA A 44 -12.79 7.02 7.00
N ILE A 45 -13.63 7.95 6.55
CA ILE A 45 -13.33 8.83 5.41
C ILE A 45 -12.11 9.70 5.73
N LYS A 46 -12.09 10.31 6.92
CA LYS A 46 -11.01 11.20 7.34
C LYS A 46 -9.67 10.48 7.41
N ILE A 47 -9.64 9.30 8.02
CA ILE A 47 -8.42 8.47 8.11
C ILE A 47 -7.97 8.05 6.70
N GLY A 48 -8.88 7.54 5.86
CA GLY A 48 -8.55 7.09 4.51
C GLY A 48 -7.99 8.22 3.63
N ALA A 49 -8.59 9.41 3.68
CA ALA A 49 -8.12 10.57 2.92
C ALA A 49 -6.74 11.05 3.40
N ILE A 50 -6.55 11.18 4.72
CA ILE A 50 -5.27 11.60 5.30
C ILE A 50 -4.18 10.56 4.99
N GLU A 51 -4.48 9.27 5.13
CA GLU A 51 -3.54 8.18 4.82
C GLU A 51 -3.13 8.18 3.35
N PHE A 52 -4.07 8.38 2.43
CA PHE A 52 -3.77 8.46 1.01
C PHE A 52 -2.80 9.60 0.68
N ILE A 53 -3.07 10.81 1.18
CA ILE A 53 -2.26 12.01 0.91
C ILE A 53 -0.90 11.89 1.61
N LEU A 54 -0.87 11.56 2.90
CA LEU A 54 0.39 11.47 3.65
C LEU A 54 1.28 10.35 3.13
N LYS A 55 0.75 9.16 2.80
CA LYS A 55 1.59 8.10 2.25
C LYS A 55 2.17 8.47 0.89
N LEU A 56 1.50 9.28 0.07
CA LEU A 56 2.08 9.78 -1.17
C LEU A 56 3.29 10.68 -0.90
N LEU A 57 3.15 11.64 0.02
CA LEU A 57 4.23 12.56 0.41
C LEU A 57 5.39 11.82 1.08
N ILE A 58 5.10 10.95 2.06
CA ILE A 58 6.10 10.20 2.81
C ILE A 58 6.81 9.20 1.90
N TYR A 59 6.11 8.56 0.96
CA TYR A 59 6.75 7.69 -0.03
C TYR A 59 7.75 8.46 -0.88
N TYR A 60 7.37 9.63 -1.37
CA TYR A 60 8.26 10.49 -2.13
C TYR A 60 9.51 10.86 -1.32
N LEU A 61 9.34 11.32 -0.08
CA LEU A 61 10.46 11.67 0.81
C LEU A 61 11.35 10.46 1.12
N HIS A 62 10.76 9.30 1.42
CA HIS A 62 11.47 8.04 1.62
C HIS A 62 12.32 7.68 0.41
N GLU A 63 11.77 7.81 -0.80
CA GLU A 63 12.49 7.55 -2.03
C GLU A 63 13.65 8.54 -2.23
N ARG A 64 13.49 9.83 -1.92
CA ARG A 64 14.56 10.84 -2.03
C ARG A 64 15.69 10.60 -1.05
N ILE A 65 15.35 10.32 0.21
CA ILE A 65 16.31 9.95 1.24
C ILE A 65 17.05 8.67 0.81
N TRP A 66 16.33 7.68 0.30
CA TRP A 66 16.92 6.43 -0.15
C TRP A 66 17.83 6.59 -1.38
N GLN A 67 17.45 7.45 -2.34
CA GLN A 67 18.28 7.80 -3.49
C GLN A 67 19.59 8.45 -3.04
N PHE A 68 19.53 9.37 -2.08
CA PHE A 68 20.72 9.98 -1.49
C PHE A 68 21.67 8.93 -0.89
N PHE A 69 21.14 7.96 -0.13
CA PHE A 69 21.94 6.85 0.42
C PHE A 69 22.44 5.85 -0.65
N ILE A 70 21.69 5.63 -1.74
CA ILE A 70 22.09 4.75 -2.84
C ILE A 70 23.23 5.35 -3.66
N ILE A 71 23.21 6.66 -3.95
CA ILE A 71 24.20 7.31 -4.83
C ILE A 71 25.63 7.11 -4.31
N LEU A 72 25.80 6.87 -3.01
CA LEU A 72 27.08 6.59 -2.37
C LEU A 72 27.59 5.15 -2.55
N ASN A 73 26.81 4.18 -3.05
CA ASN A 73 27.20 2.76 -3.14
C ASN A 73 26.38 1.92 -4.14
N ASN A 74 27.01 0.93 -4.79
CA ASN A 74 26.35 -0.03 -5.72
C ASN A 74 25.04 -0.67 -5.18
N VAL A 75 24.10 -0.94 -6.09
CA VAL A 75 22.78 -1.54 -5.81
C VAL A 75 22.92 -3.05 -5.61
N SER A 76 22.60 -3.55 -4.42
CA SER A 76 22.64 -4.98 -4.08
C SER A 76 21.24 -5.53 -3.73
N LYS A 77 21.03 -6.85 -3.94
CA LYS A 77 19.77 -7.52 -3.57
C LYS A 77 19.38 -7.29 -2.11
N LYS A 78 20.36 -7.28 -1.19
CA LYS A 78 20.14 -7.01 0.24
C LYS A 78 19.54 -5.62 0.48
N LYS A 79 20.03 -4.58 -0.22
CA LYS A 79 19.50 -3.21 -0.10
C LYS A 79 18.06 -3.10 -0.57
N LEU A 80 17.66 -3.82 -1.62
CA LEU A 80 16.27 -3.81 -2.10
C LEU A 80 15.30 -4.38 -1.06
N ILE A 81 15.71 -5.46 -0.37
CA ILE A 81 14.93 -6.03 0.74
C ILE A 81 14.85 -5.03 1.89
N ILE A 82 15.96 -4.42 2.29
CA ILE A 82 16.00 -3.41 3.36
C ILE A 82 15.10 -2.21 3.01
N LYS A 83 15.14 -1.71 1.77
CA LYS A 83 14.26 -0.63 1.29
C LYS A 83 12.78 -1.01 1.42
N SER A 84 12.44 -2.23 1.03
CA SER A 84 11.06 -2.72 1.13
C SER A 84 10.61 -2.82 2.59
N VAL A 85 11.46 -3.35 3.48
CA VAL A 85 11.16 -3.45 4.91
C VAL A 85 11.05 -2.06 5.54
N SER A 86 11.95 -1.13 5.22
CA SER A 86 11.89 0.23 5.76
C SER A 86 10.63 0.95 5.32
N TRP A 87 10.19 0.79 4.07
CA TRP A 87 8.92 1.34 3.62
C TRP A 87 7.71 0.74 4.38
N ARG A 88 7.71 -0.57 4.64
CA ARG A 88 6.63 -1.21 5.41
C ARG A 88 6.54 -0.66 6.83
N ILE A 89 7.68 -0.47 7.51
CA ILE A 89 7.73 0.11 8.86
C ILE A 89 7.20 1.55 8.85
N VAL A 90 7.71 2.40 7.95
CA VAL A 90 7.27 3.80 7.86
C VAL A 90 5.77 3.89 7.56
N GLY A 91 5.27 3.05 6.65
CA GLY A 91 3.86 3.04 6.27
C GLY A 91 2.91 2.59 7.40
N THR A 92 3.26 1.54 8.15
CA THR A 92 2.43 1.08 9.27
C THR A 92 2.47 2.05 10.44
N THR A 93 3.65 2.60 10.77
CA THR A 93 3.78 3.63 11.81
C THR A 93 2.98 4.87 11.46
N THR A 94 2.99 5.30 10.20
CA THR A 94 2.15 6.41 9.74
C THR A 94 0.67 6.13 9.94
N THR A 95 0.22 4.92 9.60
CA THR A 95 -1.19 4.50 9.77
C THR A 95 -1.58 4.52 11.24
N PHE A 96 -0.75 3.96 12.11
CA PHE A 96 -0.94 3.96 13.57
C PHE A 96 -1.04 5.39 14.14
N ILE A 97 -0.17 6.30 13.71
CA ILE A 97 -0.17 7.69 14.16
C ILE A 97 -1.45 8.40 13.71
N ILE A 98 -1.84 8.26 12.43
CA ILE A 98 -3.06 8.89 11.89
C ILE A 98 -4.30 8.38 12.62
N THR A 99 -4.44 7.06 12.74
CA THR A 99 -5.62 6.45 13.36
C THR A 99 -5.70 6.79 14.85
N GLY A 100 -4.57 6.73 15.57
CA GLY A 100 -4.51 7.11 16.98
C GLY A 100 -4.82 8.60 17.21
N ALA A 101 -4.33 9.48 16.34
CA ALA A 101 -4.62 10.92 16.42
C ALA A 101 -6.09 11.24 16.11
N VAL A 102 -6.68 10.61 15.09
CA VAL A 102 -8.07 10.85 14.70
C VAL A 102 -9.05 10.25 15.71
N LEU A 103 -8.81 9.01 16.17
CA LEU A 103 -9.70 8.30 17.10
C LEU A 103 -9.47 8.68 18.57
N LYS A 104 -8.38 9.41 18.87
CA LYS A 104 -7.92 9.73 20.23
C LYS A 104 -7.75 8.48 21.11
N ASN A 105 -7.42 7.33 20.50
CA ASN A 105 -7.18 6.05 21.18
C ASN A 105 -6.06 5.28 20.45
N PHE A 106 -4.85 5.37 21.00
CA PHE A 106 -3.65 4.75 20.42
C PHE A 106 -3.52 3.26 20.77
N TYR A 107 -3.91 2.85 21.98
CA TYR A 107 -3.55 1.54 22.51
C TYR A 107 -4.44 0.40 22.01
N GLU A 108 -5.70 0.71 21.65
CA GLU A 108 -6.65 -0.32 21.24
C GLU A 108 -6.93 -0.21 19.74
N ALA A 109 -7.85 0.68 19.35
CA ALA A 109 -8.33 0.76 17.97
C ALA A 109 -7.20 1.03 16.96
N ALA A 110 -6.33 2.01 17.22
CA ALA A 110 -5.27 2.38 16.30
C ALA A 110 -4.25 1.25 16.05
N PHE A 111 -3.88 0.52 17.10
CA PHE A 111 -2.99 -0.63 17.00
C PHE A 111 -3.60 -1.75 16.15
N PHE A 112 -4.85 -2.14 16.43
CA PHE A 112 -5.53 -3.17 15.65
C PHE A 112 -5.75 -2.76 14.20
N ILE A 113 -6.10 -1.50 13.94
CA ILE A 113 -6.22 -0.97 12.56
C ILE A 113 -4.89 -1.09 11.82
N ALA A 114 -3.78 -0.66 12.42
CA ALA A 114 -2.47 -0.70 11.77
C ALA A 114 -1.99 -2.14 11.52
N LEU A 115 -2.25 -3.06 12.46
CA LEU A 115 -1.90 -4.47 12.32
C LEU A 115 -2.72 -5.16 11.23
N LEU A 116 -4.05 -4.93 11.23
CA LEU A 116 -4.94 -5.48 10.21
C LEU A 116 -4.64 -4.91 8.84
N GLU A 117 -4.32 -3.62 8.72
CA GLU A 117 -3.92 -2.98 7.45
C GLU A 117 -2.65 -3.61 6.88
N LEU A 118 -1.66 -3.92 7.73
CA LEU A 118 -0.46 -4.61 7.28
C LEU A 118 -0.78 -5.98 6.69
N ILE A 119 -1.55 -6.80 7.42
CA ILE A 119 -1.88 -8.19 7.05
C ILE A 119 -2.78 -8.23 5.82
N SER A 120 -3.86 -7.46 5.82
CA SER A 120 -4.82 -7.35 4.71
C SER A 120 -4.13 -6.94 3.41
N LYS A 121 -3.22 -5.96 3.43
CA LYS A 121 -2.51 -5.53 2.22
C LYS A 121 -1.62 -6.60 1.62
N PHE A 122 -1.00 -7.47 2.42
CA PHE A 122 -0.26 -8.60 1.86
C PHE A 122 -1.21 -9.58 1.15
N ILE A 123 -2.34 -9.90 1.77
CA ILE A 123 -3.35 -10.81 1.23
C ILE A 123 -3.96 -10.24 -0.06
N LEU A 124 -4.45 -9.00 -0.01
CA LEU A 124 -5.07 -8.30 -1.13
C LEU A 124 -4.10 -8.13 -2.29
N TYR A 125 -2.83 -7.79 -2.02
CA TYR A 125 -1.82 -7.63 -3.08
C TYR A 125 -1.56 -8.96 -3.79
N TYR A 126 -1.45 -10.05 -3.05
CA TYR A 126 -1.29 -11.38 -3.64
C TYR A 126 -2.46 -11.73 -4.58
N PHE A 127 -3.70 -11.53 -4.12
CA PHE A 127 -4.87 -11.80 -4.95
C PHE A 127 -4.98 -10.85 -6.15
N HIS A 128 -4.65 -9.57 -5.97
CA HIS A 128 -4.61 -8.58 -7.05
C HIS A 128 -3.63 -8.99 -8.15
N GLU A 129 -2.41 -9.37 -7.79
CA GLU A 129 -1.42 -9.85 -8.77
C GLU A 129 -1.90 -11.14 -9.46
N ARG A 130 -2.47 -12.09 -8.72
CA ARG A 130 -3.03 -13.32 -9.30
C ARG A 130 -4.18 -13.05 -10.27
N PHE A 131 -5.05 -12.10 -9.94
CA PHE A 131 -6.13 -11.65 -10.83
C PHE A 131 -5.55 -11.05 -12.11
N TRP A 132 -4.53 -10.20 -12.00
CA TRP A 132 -3.87 -9.60 -13.15
C TRP A 132 -3.14 -10.60 -14.05
N LEU A 133 -2.66 -11.72 -13.54
CA LEU A 133 -2.09 -12.79 -14.38
C LEU A 133 -3.12 -13.45 -15.30
N LYS A 134 -4.42 -13.43 -14.94
CA LYS A 134 -5.50 -13.99 -15.77
C LYS A 134 -5.93 -13.04 -16.89
N ILE A 135 -5.55 -11.77 -16.82
CA ILE A 135 -5.92 -10.77 -17.81
C ILE A 135 -4.85 -10.77 -18.93
N PRO A 136 -5.20 -11.11 -20.19
CA PRO A 136 -4.24 -11.19 -21.30
C PRO A 136 -3.75 -9.80 -21.78
N PHE A 137 -4.33 -8.72 -21.29
CA PHE A 137 -4.03 -7.35 -21.69
C PHE A 137 -2.57 -6.95 -21.43
N GLY A 138 -1.95 -6.30 -22.42
CA GLY A 138 -0.69 -5.57 -22.23
C GLY A 138 0.55 -6.43 -21.97
N TYR A 139 0.51 -7.72 -22.30
CA TYR A 139 1.71 -8.53 -22.49
C TYR A 139 2.31 -8.22 -23.87
N LEU A 140 3.55 -7.74 -23.90
CA LEU A 140 4.29 -7.61 -25.16
C LEU A 140 4.73 -9.02 -25.57
N ASN A 141 3.95 -9.63 -26.46
CA ASN A 141 4.31 -10.90 -27.07
C ASN A 141 5.40 -10.62 -28.12
N ASN A 142 6.62 -11.11 -27.91
CA ASN A 142 7.70 -10.94 -28.90
C ASN A 142 7.54 -11.83 -30.14
N ASN A 143 6.45 -12.61 -30.24
CA ASN A 143 6.17 -13.49 -31.37
C ASN A 143 4.74 -13.26 -31.88
N ILE A 144 4.58 -12.31 -32.80
CA ILE A 144 3.55 -12.40 -33.83
C ILE A 144 4.16 -13.27 -34.93
N LYS A 145 3.69 -14.51 -35.05
CA LYS A 145 3.62 -15.20 -36.34
C LYS A 145 2.15 -15.56 -36.51
N ILE A 146 1.50 -14.84 -37.43
CA ILE A 146 0.23 -15.23 -38.06
C ILE A 146 0.51 -16.48 -38.88
#